data_AF-A0A2W4Y225-F1
#
_entry.id   AF-A0A2W4Y225-F1
#
_cell.length_a   1.000
_cell.length_b   1.000
_cell.length_c   1.000
_cell.angle_alpha   90.00
_cell.angle_beta   90.00
_cell.angle_gamma   90.00
#
_symmetry.space_group_name_H-M   'P 1'
#
loop_
_entity.id
_entity.type
_entity.pdbx_description
1 polymer ?
#
loop_
_entity_poly.entity_id
_entity_poly.type
_entity_poly.pdbx_seq_one_letter_code
_entity_poly.pdbx_strand_id
1 'polypeptide(L)'
;MIAEEFKAQLEAACDDLWWSSEADYPVEMVWQAASQSQSDESDEAAEPTEITEAVVLQLAGCAAEASEPIGVENSVESVEIESFFEQALAPKPWHTAADKAQIAQLQHLKTLLANSLKNLQVYRCGEVEITALVLGFATDSIIAGVKTTLVET
;
A
#
# COMPACT_ATOMS: atom_id res chain seq x y z
N MET A 1 9.58 -8.71 17.85
CA MET A 1 8.15 -8.59 17.55
C MET A 1 7.72 -9.87 16.86
N ILE A 2 6.61 -10.47 17.28
CA ILE A 2 6.00 -11.61 16.57
C ILE A 2 5.19 -11.02 15.41
N ALA A 3 5.19 -11.65 14.24
CA ALA A 3 4.47 -11.14 13.06
C ALA A 3 2.98 -10.88 13.35
N GLU A 4 2.35 -11.71 14.19
CA GLU A 4 0.95 -11.53 14.64
C GLU A 4 0.73 -10.28 15.49
N GLU A 5 1.70 -9.91 16.34
CA GLU A 5 1.60 -8.70 17.18
C GLU A 5 1.72 -7.44 16.32
N PHE A 6 2.59 -7.47 15.31
CA PHE A 6 2.70 -6.41 14.32
C PHE A 6 1.42 -6.30 13.48
N LYS A 7 0.84 -7.43 13.05
CA LYS A 7 -0.42 -7.47 12.32
C LYS A 7 -1.53 -6.76 13.10
N ALA A 8 -1.69 -7.10 14.37
CA ALA A 8 -2.71 -6.50 15.23
C ALA A 8 -2.49 -4.99 15.44
N GLN A 9 -1.22 -4.54 15.58
CA GLN A 9 -0.90 -3.11 15.66
C GLN A 9 -1.23 -2.37 14.35
N LEU A 10 -0.95 -3.00 13.21
CA LEU A 10 -1.20 -2.41 11.90
C LEU A 10 -2.71 -2.32 11.63
N GLU A 11 -3.46 -3.37 11.98
CA GLU A 11 -4.93 -3.37 11.90
C GLU A 11 -5.53 -2.25 12.76
N ALA A 12 -5.12 -2.14 14.03
CA ALA A 12 -5.57 -1.07 14.91
C ALA A 12 -5.12 0.34 14.46
N ALA A 13 -4.00 0.46 13.75
CA ALA A 13 -3.53 1.72 13.20
C ALA A 13 -4.25 2.10 11.90
N CYS A 14 -4.79 1.13 11.16
CA CYS A 14 -5.62 1.36 9.96
C CYS A 14 -7.12 1.48 10.30
N ASP A 15 -7.56 0.96 11.44
CA ASP A 15 -8.94 1.09 11.93
C ASP A 15 -9.29 2.57 12.12
N ASP A 16 -10.35 3.03 11.43
CA ASP A 16 -10.79 4.44 11.39
C ASP A 16 -9.80 5.42 10.73
N LEU A 17 -8.84 4.92 9.94
CA LEU A 17 -7.87 5.74 9.21
C LEU A 17 -8.32 6.06 7.79
N TRP A 18 -8.32 7.35 7.45
CA TRP A 18 -8.73 7.87 6.16
C TRP A 18 -7.59 8.65 5.50
N TRP A 19 -7.40 8.41 4.22
CA TRP A 19 -6.46 9.15 3.39
C TRP A 19 -7.16 10.30 2.69
N SER A 20 -6.88 11.53 3.14
CA SER A 20 -7.40 12.75 2.51
C SER A 20 -6.53 13.16 1.32
N SER A 21 -6.99 12.93 0.08
CA SER A 21 -6.46 13.64 -1.10
C SER A 21 -7.49 14.66 -1.61
N GLU A 22 -7.96 14.56 -2.85
CA GLU A 22 -9.18 15.23 -3.32
C GLU A 22 -10.46 14.54 -2.83
N ALA A 23 -10.33 13.27 -2.46
CA ALA A 23 -11.38 12.48 -1.84
C ALA A 23 -10.84 11.73 -0.62
N ASP A 24 -11.73 11.44 0.33
CA ASP A 24 -11.44 10.67 1.52
C ASP A 24 -11.62 9.18 1.21
N TYR A 25 -10.52 8.43 1.17
CA TYR A 25 -10.55 6.97 0.99
C TYR A 25 -10.09 6.23 2.25
N PRO A 26 -10.72 5.10 2.60
CA PRO A 26 -10.27 4.29 3.72
C PRO A 26 -8.92 3.64 3.41
N VAL A 27 -8.04 3.58 4.41
CA VAL A 27 -6.77 2.87 4.30
C VAL A 27 -6.99 1.41 4.67
N GLU A 28 -6.87 0.51 3.70
CA GLU A 28 -7.05 -0.92 3.91
C GLU A 28 -5.73 -1.61 4.20
N MET A 29 -5.68 -2.42 5.26
CA MET A 29 -4.52 -3.24 5.56
C MET A 29 -4.38 -4.38 4.53
N VAL A 30 -3.16 -4.55 4.03
CA VAL A 30 -2.78 -5.70 3.19
C VAL A 30 -1.90 -6.63 4.00
N TRP A 31 -2.26 -7.92 4.03
CA TRP A 31 -1.46 -8.97 4.65
C TRP A 31 -1.54 -10.25 3.83
N GLN A 32 -0.48 -10.54 3.08
CA GLN A 32 -0.42 -11.69 2.19
C GLN A 32 0.87 -12.48 2.41
N ALA A 33 0.78 -13.81 2.41
CA ALA A 33 1.98 -14.63 2.37
C ALA A 33 2.66 -14.42 1.00
N ALA A 34 3.97 -14.20 0.99
CA ALA A 34 4.80 -14.07 -0.23
C ALA A 34 4.89 -15.38 -1.05
N SER A 35 3.95 -16.32 -0.85
CA SER A 35 3.86 -17.54 -1.63
C SER A 35 3.37 -17.20 -3.03
N GLN A 36 4.31 -17.33 -3.96
CA GLN A 36 4.13 -17.32 -5.41
C GLN A 36 2.76 -17.85 -5.83
N SER A 37 1.92 -16.99 -6.42
CA SER A 37 0.83 -17.46 -7.27
C SER A 37 1.43 -17.92 -8.60
N GLN A 38 1.93 -19.17 -8.56
CA GLN A 38 1.99 -20.19 -9.61
C GLN A 38 1.79 -19.76 -11.08
N SER A 39 2.88 -19.82 -11.86
CA SER A 39 2.91 -20.53 -13.15
C SER A 39 4.34 -20.81 -13.63
N ASP A 40 4.63 -22.11 -13.71
CA ASP A 40 5.50 -22.86 -14.64
C ASP A 40 7.00 -22.55 -14.85
N GLU A 41 7.74 -23.64 -14.60
CA GLU A 41 9.01 -24.11 -15.17
C GLU A 41 10.26 -23.21 -15.09
N SER A 42 11.19 -23.70 -14.26
CA SER A 42 12.63 -23.58 -14.44
C SER A 42 13.21 -22.17 -14.32
N ASP A 43 13.55 -21.75 -13.10
CA ASP A 43 14.85 -21.14 -12.85
C ASP A 43 15.13 -21.03 -11.35
N GLU A 44 16.39 -20.77 -11.00
CA GLU A 44 17.00 -20.89 -9.68
C GLU A 44 16.20 -20.30 -8.52
N ALA A 45 16.47 -20.83 -7.32
CA ALA A 45 16.03 -20.32 -6.02
C ALA A 45 16.50 -18.87 -5.80
N ALA A 46 15.84 -17.93 -6.46
CA ALA A 46 15.90 -16.52 -6.15
C ALA A 46 14.92 -16.30 -5.01
N GLU A 47 15.46 -16.02 -3.82
CA GLU A 47 14.70 -15.45 -2.72
C GLU A 47 13.91 -14.25 -3.30
N PRO A 48 12.57 -14.17 -3.17
CA PRO A 48 11.81 -13.04 -3.68
C PRO A 48 12.17 -11.82 -2.85
N THR A 49 13.28 -11.18 -3.18
CA THR A 49 13.80 -10.02 -2.46
C THR A 49 12.99 -8.77 -2.77
N GLU A 50 12.18 -8.78 -3.83
CA GLU A 50 11.47 -7.61 -4.35
C GLU A 50 10.02 -7.94 -4.70
N ILE A 51 9.12 -6.98 -4.40
CA ILE A 51 7.70 -7.08 -4.73
C ILE A 51 7.55 -6.74 -6.22
N THR A 52 7.05 -7.69 -7.01
CA THR A 52 6.88 -7.51 -8.45
C THR A 52 5.57 -6.80 -8.78
N GLU A 53 5.53 -6.10 -9.92
CA GLU A 53 4.34 -5.39 -10.41
C GLU A 53 3.12 -6.33 -10.56
N ALA A 54 3.34 -7.61 -10.85
CA ALA A 54 2.27 -8.61 -10.92
C ALA A 54 1.54 -8.78 -9.57
N VAL A 55 2.28 -8.82 -8.45
CA VAL A 55 1.71 -8.90 -7.10
C VAL A 55 0.95 -7.61 -6.76
N VAL A 56 1.50 -6.47 -7.16
CA VAL A 56 0.86 -5.16 -7.00
C VAL A 56 -0.47 -5.12 -7.74
N LEU A 57 -0.51 -5.51 -9.01
CA LEU A 57 -1.73 -5.57 -9.81
C LEU A 57 -2.75 -6.54 -9.23
N GLN A 58 -2.29 -7.66 -8.65
CA GLN A 58 -3.16 -8.61 -7.96
C GLN A 58 -3.80 -8.01 -6.71
N LEU A 59 -3.01 -7.32 -5.89
CA LEU A 59 -3.48 -6.65 -4.67
C LEU A 59 -4.30 -5.39 -4.94
N ALA A 60 -4.02 -4.70 -6.05
CA ALA A 60 -4.79 -3.57 -6.53
C ALA A 60 -6.23 -3.97 -6.94
N GLY A 61 -6.51 -5.28 -7.06
CA GLY A 61 -7.79 -5.78 -7.56
C GLY A 61 -7.89 -5.80 -9.09
N CYS A 62 -6.77 -5.57 -9.80
CA CYS A 62 -6.71 -5.73 -11.26
C CYS A 62 -6.65 -7.20 -11.70
N ALA A 63 -6.30 -8.12 -10.78
CA ALA A 63 -6.36 -9.56 -11.06
C ALA A 63 -7.80 -10.10 -10.95
N ALA A 64 -8.52 -9.95 -12.07
CA ALA A 64 -9.30 -11.01 -12.69
C ALA A 64 -10.52 -11.60 -11.95
N GLU A 65 -11.21 -10.88 -11.05
CA GLU A 65 -12.50 -11.37 -10.54
C GLU A 65 -13.57 -10.25 -10.58
N ALA A 66 -14.51 -10.41 -11.52
CA ALA A 66 -15.84 -9.79 -11.62
C ALA A 66 -15.99 -8.38 -12.26
N SER A 67 -16.25 -8.44 -13.57
CA SER A 67 -17.44 -7.85 -14.24
C SER A 67 -17.54 -6.37 -14.59
N GLU A 68 -16.56 -5.50 -14.37
CA GLU A 68 -16.53 -4.20 -15.06
C GLU A 68 -15.13 -3.93 -15.64
N PRO A 69 -15.02 -3.64 -16.95
CA PRO A 69 -13.74 -3.35 -17.57
C PRO A 69 -13.36 -1.93 -17.13
N ILE A 70 -12.76 -1.79 -15.95
CA ILE A 70 -12.09 -0.55 -15.63
C ILE A 70 -10.89 -0.53 -16.59
N GLY A 71 -10.94 0.38 -17.56
CA GLY A 71 -9.90 0.62 -18.54
C GLY A 71 -8.65 1.21 -17.89
N VAL A 72 -8.07 0.46 -16.94
CA VAL A 72 -6.82 0.82 -16.29
C VAL A 72 -5.73 0.54 -17.30
N GLU A 73 -5.25 1.60 -17.93
CA GLU A 73 -3.91 1.61 -18.49
C GLU A 73 -2.98 1.11 -17.37
N ASN A 74 -2.36 -0.06 -17.57
CA ASN A 74 -1.56 -0.78 -16.56
C ASN A 74 -0.23 -0.07 -16.26
N SER A 75 -0.26 1.26 -16.12
CA SER A 75 0.87 2.07 -15.69
C SER A 75 1.01 1.90 -14.18
N VAL A 76 1.93 1.02 -13.78
CA VAL A 76 2.37 0.86 -12.40
C VAL A 76 3.62 1.72 -12.23
N GLU A 77 3.54 2.72 -11.38
CA GLU A 77 4.69 3.55 -11.01
C GLU A 77 5.12 3.23 -9.57
N SER A 78 6.40 2.89 -9.39
CA SER A 78 6.96 2.74 -8.05
C SER A 78 7.56 4.05 -7.56
N VAL A 79 7.12 4.53 -6.41
CA VAL A 79 7.64 5.72 -5.74
C VAL A 79 8.07 5.40 -4.31
N GLU A 80 8.94 6.24 -3.75
CA GLU A 80 9.35 6.09 -2.36
C GLU A 80 8.22 6.49 -1.41
N ILE A 81 8.04 5.72 -0.33
CA ILE A 81 7.05 6.01 0.71
C ILE A 81 7.24 7.42 1.28
N GLU A 82 8.48 7.88 1.38
CA GLU A 82 8.76 9.19 1.94
C GLU A 82 8.14 10.29 1.10
N SER A 83 8.41 10.28 -0.20
CA SER A 83 7.88 11.26 -1.14
C SER A 83 6.35 11.16 -1.26
N PHE A 84 5.79 9.95 -1.24
CA PHE A 84 4.35 9.74 -1.30
C PHE A 84 3.63 10.31 -0.06
N PHE A 85 4.12 9.98 1.15
CA PHE A 85 3.56 10.51 2.38
C PHE A 85 3.84 12.00 2.56
N GLU A 86 4.97 12.54 2.08
CA GLU A 86 5.21 13.99 2.15
C GLU A 86 4.10 14.80 1.49
N GLN A 87 3.55 14.33 0.37
CA GLN A 87 2.45 15.01 -0.31
C GLN A 87 1.13 14.97 0.48
N ALA A 88 0.85 13.87 1.19
CA ALA A 88 -0.35 13.73 2.02
C ALA A 88 -0.21 14.36 3.40
N LEU A 89 1.00 14.32 3.97
CA LEU A 89 1.34 14.95 5.25
C LEU A 89 1.55 16.46 5.11
N ALA A 90 1.69 16.97 3.88
CA ALA A 90 1.83 18.40 3.63
C ALA A 90 0.59 19.14 4.14
N PRO A 91 0.73 20.04 5.15
CA PRO A 91 -0.41 20.76 5.69
C PRO A 91 -0.92 21.76 4.65
N LYS A 92 -2.09 21.49 4.05
CA LYS A 92 -2.72 22.42 3.11
C LYS A 92 -3.59 23.43 3.88
N PRO A 93 -3.79 24.65 3.36
CA PRO A 93 -4.54 25.70 4.06
C PRO A 93 -6.02 25.37 4.30
N TRP A 94 -6.56 24.35 3.63
CA TRP A 94 -7.92 23.85 3.77
C TRP A 94 -8.04 22.66 4.75
N HIS A 95 -6.94 22.24 5.41
CA HIS A 95 -6.97 21.14 6.36
C HIS A 95 -7.67 21.54 7.66
N THR A 96 -8.65 20.71 8.05
CA THR A 96 -9.39 20.85 9.30
C THR A 96 -8.60 20.26 10.48
N ALA A 97 -9.02 20.53 11.72
CA ALA A 97 -8.41 19.90 12.91
C ALA A 97 -8.48 18.36 12.88
N ALA A 98 -9.54 17.79 12.31
CA ALA A 98 -9.67 16.34 12.10
C ALA A 98 -8.61 15.82 11.13
N ASP A 99 -8.37 16.55 10.03
CA ASP A 99 -7.39 16.20 9.01
C ASP A 99 -5.95 16.19 9.58
N LYS A 100 -5.64 17.15 10.45
CA LYS A 100 -4.35 17.15 11.18
C LYS A 100 -4.18 15.95 12.10
N ALA A 101 -5.27 15.43 12.67
CA ALA A 101 -5.22 14.21 13.49
C ALA A 101 -4.96 12.98 12.62
N GLN A 102 -5.61 12.89 11.45
CA GLN A 102 -5.39 11.85 10.45
C GLN A 102 -3.94 11.87 9.93
N ILE A 103 -3.40 13.05 9.61
CA ILE A 103 -1.98 13.24 9.24
C ILE A 103 -1.04 12.73 10.33
N ALA A 104 -1.33 13.03 11.60
CA ALA A 104 -0.51 12.55 12.71
C ALA A 104 -0.57 11.01 12.84
N GLN A 105 -1.75 10.41 12.63
CA GLN A 105 -1.90 8.94 12.61
C GLN A 105 -1.18 8.31 11.41
N LEU A 106 -1.30 8.89 10.21
CA LEU A 106 -0.59 8.46 9.01
C LEU A 106 0.93 8.54 9.19
N GLN A 107 1.44 9.60 9.82
CA GLN A 107 2.87 9.73 10.14
C GLN A 107 3.32 8.64 11.12
N HIS A 108 2.48 8.30 12.10
CA HIS A 108 2.76 7.22 13.03
C HIS A 108 2.77 5.85 12.32
N LEU A 109 1.78 5.60 11.48
CA LEU A 109 1.68 4.39 10.65
C LEU A 109 2.88 4.27 9.71
N LYS A 110 3.27 5.33 8.98
CA LYS A 110 4.48 5.37 8.14
C LYS A 110 5.70 4.93 8.93
N THR A 111 5.85 5.48 10.13
CA THR A 111 6.99 5.19 11.01
C THR A 111 6.99 3.72 11.44
N LEU A 112 5.82 3.20 11.84
CA LEU A 112 5.64 1.81 12.26
C LEU A 112 5.95 0.83 11.12
N LEU A 113 5.46 1.13 9.91
CA LEU A 113 5.72 0.39 8.68
C LEU A 113 7.22 0.42 8.35
N ALA A 114 7.84 1.59 8.27
CA ALA A 114 9.26 1.73 7.90
C ALA A 114 10.23 1.11 8.92
N ASN A 115 9.87 1.05 10.20
CA ASN A 115 10.70 0.40 11.22
C ASN A 115 10.53 -1.12 11.27
N SER A 116 9.38 -1.64 10.83
CA SER A 116 9.04 -3.06 10.98
C SER A 116 9.17 -3.85 9.68
N LEU A 117 8.89 -3.21 8.54
CA LEU A 117 8.93 -3.81 7.22
C LEU A 117 10.29 -3.57 6.55
N LYS A 118 10.74 -4.57 5.79
CA LYS A 118 11.90 -4.47 4.91
C LYS A 118 11.46 -4.27 3.47
N ASN A 119 12.29 -3.57 2.70
CA ASN A 119 12.09 -3.30 1.28
C ASN A 119 10.71 -2.71 0.97
N LEU A 120 10.41 -1.61 1.65
CA LEU A 120 9.11 -0.97 1.59
C LEU A 120 9.04 -0.07 0.37
N GLN A 121 8.06 -0.33 -0.50
CA GLN A 121 7.86 0.37 -1.77
C GLN A 121 6.41 0.82 -1.88
N VAL A 122 6.17 1.99 -2.50
CA VAL A 122 4.83 2.42 -2.86
C VAL A 122 4.63 2.26 -4.35
N TYR A 123 3.51 1.66 -4.73
CA TYR A 123 3.12 1.46 -6.11
C TYR A 123 1.84 2.22 -6.38
N ARG A 124 1.84 3.02 -7.44
CA ARG A 124 0.69 3.81 -7.90
C ARG A 124 0.22 3.21 -9.21
N CYS A 125 -1.06 2.86 -9.30
CA CYS A 125 -1.67 2.27 -10.49
C CYS A 125 -2.80 3.18 -10.98
N GLY A 126 -2.70 3.71 -12.20
CA GLY A 126 -3.72 4.56 -12.83
C GLY A 126 -3.30 6.03 -13.00
N GLU A 127 -4.05 6.77 -13.83
CA GLU A 127 -3.83 8.21 -14.10
C GLU A 127 -4.86 9.13 -13.41
N VAL A 128 -6.15 8.78 -13.45
CA VAL A 128 -7.23 9.60 -12.86
C VAL A 128 -7.63 9.09 -11.48
N GLU A 129 -7.87 7.78 -11.38
CA GLU A 129 -8.08 7.07 -10.12
C GLU A 129 -6.84 6.21 -9.86
N ILE A 130 -6.02 6.68 -8.94
CA ILE A 130 -4.71 6.13 -8.65
C ILE A 130 -4.84 5.24 -7.43
N THR A 131 -4.70 3.94 -7.63
CA THR A 131 -4.61 2.99 -6.52
C THR A 131 -3.18 2.98 -6.01
N ALA A 132 -2.96 3.47 -4.78
CA ALA A 132 -1.67 3.45 -4.13
C ALA A 132 -1.56 2.25 -3.17
N LEU A 133 -0.56 1.42 -3.40
CA LEU A 133 -0.24 0.26 -2.57
C LEU A 133 1.13 0.46 -1.94
N VAL A 134 1.15 0.55 -0.63
CA VAL A 134 2.36 0.60 0.18
C VAL A 134 2.64 -0.82 0.64
N LEU A 135 3.62 -1.50 0.05
CA LEU A 135 3.92 -2.89 0.35
C LEU A 135 5.34 -3.05 0.88
N GLY A 136 5.53 -3.95 1.83
CA GLY A 136 6.86 -4.33 2.33
C GLY A 136 6.84 -5.72 2.95
N PHE A 137 8.02 -6.22 3.29
CA PHE A 137 8.17 -7.55 3.90
C PHE A 137 8.21 -7.44 5.42
N ALA A 138 7.17 -7.93 6.11
CA ALA A 138 7.20 -8.09 7.56
C ALA A 138 8.10 -9.25 7.98
N THR A 139 8.23 -10.25 7.11
CA THR A 139 9.09 -11.42 7.28
C THR A 139 9.41 -11.96 5.88
N ASP A 140 10.44 -12.79 5.74
CA ASP A 140 10.86 -13.40 4.46
C ASP A 140 9.72 -14.04 3.64
N SER A 141 8.63 -14.42 4.29
CA SER A 141 7.48 -15.08 3.66
C SER A 141 6.17 -14.30 3.79
N ILE A 142 6.19 -13.07 4.31
CA ILE A 142 4.97 -12.28 4.56
C ILE A 142 5.13 -10.86 4.02
N ILE A 143 4.29 -10.52 3.06
CA ILE A 143 4.07 -9.18 2.55
C ILE A 143 3.00 -8.53 3.43
N ALA A 144 3.32 -7.37 3.98
CA ALA A 144 2.39 -6.56 4.74
C ALA A 144 2.47 -5.11 4.25
N GLY A 145 1.35 -4.42 4.33
CA GLY A 145 1.24 -3.12 3.70
C GLY A 145 -0.10 -2.46 3.92
N VAL A 146 -0.32 -1.37 3.21
CA VAL A 146 -1.60 -0.69 3.14
C VAL A 146 -1.96 -0.36 1.69
N LYS A 147 -3.25 -0.41 1.39
CA LYS A 147 -3.82 -0.04 0.10
C LYS A 147 -4.75 1.15 0.33
N THR A 148 -4.64 2.14 -0.52
CA THR A 148 -5.55 3.29 -0.54
C THR A 148 -5.80 3.71 -1.98
N THR A 149 -6.89 4.41 -2.21
CA THR A 149 -7.20 5.03 -3.50
C THR A 149 -7.03 6.54 -3.39
N LEU A 150 -6.59 7.16 -4.48
CA LEU A 150 -6.49 8.60 -4.64
C LEU A 150 -7.12 8.98 -5.97
N VAL A 151 -7.73 10.15 -6.02
CA VAL A 151 -8.18 10.74 -7.27
C VAL A 151 -7.35 11.99 -7.50
N GLU A 152 -6.82 12.14 -8.72
CA GLU A 152 -6.13 13.35 -9.18
C GLU A 152 -6.85 13.86 -10.45
N THR A 153 -7.28 15.12 -10.42
CA THR A 153 -7.98 15.82 -11.53
C THR A 153 -7.15 16.88 -12.24
#